data_AF-A0A351C935-F1
#
_entry.id   AF-A0A351C935-F1
#
_cell.length_a   1.000
_cell.length_b   1.000
_cell.length_c   1.000
_cell.angle_alpha   90.00
_cell.angle_beta   90.00
_cell.angle_gamma   90.00
#
_symmetry.space_group_name_H-M   'P 1'
#
loop_
_entity.id
_entity.type
_entity.pdbx_description
1 polymer ?
#
loop_
_entity_poly.entity_id
_entity_poly.type
_entity_poly.pdbx_seq_one_letter_code
_entity_poly.pdbx_strand_id
1 'polypeptide(L)'
;MLILFSPSALRGSYCLPRIILLLGCFVICSSQVDAQSRGPVTYSAGIMVGTVNGVSFKGSFEDQAAAPLGSGFRSIDINLSSDLADFVLSSAHIRIDHHVLNSPLTTFLGPGMTLGVDENEIFWGPSGVLGFFFSKGPYEVFLQLMPRLTITPKMDGRIESAAGLRLKM
;
A
#
# COMPACT_ATOMS: atom_id res chain seq x y z
N MET A 1 34.22 -60.13 -9.79
CA MET A 1 34.17 -60.16 -11.26
C MET A 1 33.37 -58.93 -11.69
N LEU A 2 34.02 -57.76 -11.84
CA LEU A 2 34.45 -57.12 -13.12
C LEU A 2 33.22 -56.77 -13.99
N ILE A 3 32.88 -55.55 -14.44
CA ILE A 3 33.50 -54.19 -14.58
C ILE A 3 32.31 -53.21 -14.78
N LEU A 4 32.13 -52.15 -13.98
CA LEU A 4 32.49 -50.74 -14.28
C LEU A 4 32.02 -50.18 -15.65
N PHE A 5 31.02 -49.30 -15.63
CA PHE A 5 30.97 -48.13 -16.52
C PHE A 5 30.58 -46.91 -15.68
N SER A 6 31.52 -45.98 -15.54
CA SER A 6 31.26 -44.56 -15.30
C SER A 6 31.37 -43.86 -16.66
N PRO A 7 30.60 -42.80 -16.92
CA PRO A 7 31.20 -41.49 -16.74
C PRO A 7 30.26 -40.45 -16.12
N SER A 8 30.83 -39.63 -15.25
CA SER A 8 30.33 -38.35 -14.76
C SER A 8 30.35 -37.26 -15.83
N ALA A 9 29.27 -36.48 -16.01
CA ALA A 9 29.31 -35.08 -16.46
C ALA A 9 27.96 -34.35 -16.30
N LEU A 10 28.02 -33.09 -15.86
CA LEU A 10 27.03 -31.99 -15.95
C LEU A 10 25.89 -31.97 -14.91
N ARG A 11 26.02 -31.24 -13.79
CA ARG A 11 25.65 -29.81 -13.62
C ARG A 11 24.29 -29.44 -14.26
N GLY A 12 23.37 -28.92 -13.44
CA GLY A 12 22.37 -27.95 -13.92
C GLY A 12 20.97 -28.14 -13.38
N SER A 13 20.65 -27.35 -12.35
CA SER A 13 19.34 -26.81 -11.97
C SER A 13 18.25 -26.90 -13.04
N TYR A 14 17.10 -27.55 -12.81
CA TYR A 14 15.79 -27.16 -13.38
C TYR A 14 14.62 -27.77 -12.58
N CYS A 15 14.34 -27.25 -11.38
CA CYS A 15 13.04 -27.41 -10.70
C CYS A 15 12.25 -26.08 -10.72
N LEU A 16 12.37 -25.34 -11.82
CA LEU A 16 11.82 -23.99 -12.00
C LEU A 16 10.72 -23.83 -13.07
N PRO A 17 10.26 -24.83 -13.87
CA PRO A 17 9.27 -24.52 -14.89
C PRO A 17 7.82 -24.58 -14.39
N ARG A 18 7.54 -25.12 -13.19
CA ARG A 18 6.15 -25.27 -12.69
C ARG A 18 5.61 -24.06 -11.91
N ILE A 19 6.46 -23.30 -11.25
CA ILE A 19 6.04 -22.10 -10.50
C ILE A 19 5.77 -20.92 -11.45
N ILE A 20 6.50 -20.84 -12.57
CA ILE A 20 6.32 -19.78 -13.57
C ILE A 20 4.98 -19.94 -14.33
N LEU A 21 4.50 -21.17 -14.50
CA LEU A 21 3.21 -21.42 -15.16
C LEU A 21 2.00 -21.02 -14.29
N LEU A 22 2.12 -21.15 -12.96
CA LEU A 22 1.09 -20.71 -12.01
C LEU A 22 1.06 -19.17 -11.85
N LEU A 23 2.22 -18.51 -11.94
CA LEU A 23 2.29 -17.05 -11.98
C LEU A 23 1.76 -16.48 -13.30
N GLY A 24 1.97 -17.18 -14.41
CA GLY A 24 1.43 -16.82 -15.73
C GLY A 24 -0.11 -16.91 -15.83
N CYS A 25 -0.72 -17.93 -15.21
CA CYS A 25 -2.18 -18.04 -15.17
C CYS A 25 -2.86 -16.97 -14.31
N PHE A 26 -2.20 -16.47 -13.26
CA PHE A 26 -2.76 -15.37 -12.46
C PHE A 26 -2.78 -14.04 -13.22
N VAL A 27 -1.87 -13.84 -14.17
CA VAL A 27 -1.82 -12.63 -15.01
C VAL A 27 -2.90 -12.65 -16.10
N ILE A 28 -3.29 -13.83 -16.60
CA ILE A 28 -4.23 -13.95 -17.73
C ILE A 28 -5.70 -14.01 -17.28
N CYS A 29 -5.98 -14.27 -16.00
CA CYS A 29 -7.33 -14.13 -15.41
C CYS A 29 -7.68 -12.68 -15.00
N SER A 30 -6.93 -11.69 -15.48
CA SER A 30 -7.40 -10.29 -15.48
C SER A 30 -8.49 -10.16 -16.54
N SER A 31 -9.66 -10.72 -16.25
CA SER A 31 -10.91 -10.44 -16.94
C SER A 31 -11.00 -8.94 -17.13
N GLN A 32 -11.27 -8.54 -18.37
CA GLN A 32 -11.58 -7.19 -18.80
C GLN A 32 -12.50 -6.53 -17.77
N VAL A 33 -11.91 -5.76 -16.86
CA VAL A 33 -12.65 -4.76 -16.10
C VAL A 33 -12.83 -3.65 -17.11
N ASP A 34 -14.05 -3.50 -17.60
CA ASP A 34 -14.43 -2.42 -18.50
C ASP A 34 -13.82 -1.11 -17.99
N ALA A 35 -13.03 -0.46 -18.83
CA ALA A 35 -12.37 0.81 -18.57
C ALA A 35 -13.36 1.99 -18.54
N GLN A 36 -14.60 1.77 -18.11
CA GLN A 36 -15.68 2.74 -18.19
C GLN A 36 -15.92 3.45 -16.86
N SER A 37 -15.67 4.77 -16.91
CA SER A 37 -16.12 5.82 -15.99
C SER A 37 -15.46 5.89 -14.61
N ARG A 38 -14.12 5.85 -14.54
CA ARG A 38 -13.43 6.52 -13.42
C ARG A 38 -13.55 8.04 -13.65
N GLY A 39 -14.18 8.75 -12.72
CA GLY A 39 -14.21 10.22 -12.77
C GLY A 39 -12.80 10.84 -12.67
N PRO A 40 -12.69 12.18 -12.71
CA PRO A 40 -11.40 12.86 -12.67
C PRO A 40 -10.53 12.36 -11.51
N VAL A 41 -9.29 11.99 -11.83
CA VAL A 41 -8.31 11.53 -10.84
C VAL A 41 -7.53 12.73 -10.33
N THR A 42 -7.59 12.98 -9.03
CA THR A 42 -6.75 14.01 -8.38
C THR A 42 -5.59 13.32 -7.68
N TYR A 43 -4.37 13.78 -7.96
CA TYR A 43 -3.19 13.29 -7.28
C TYR A 43 -2.75 14.30 -6.22
N SER A 44 -2.18 13.83 -5.12
CA SER A 44 -1.47 14.69 -4.19
C SER A 44 -0.22 14.03 -3.66
N ALA A 45 0.78 14.85 -3.39
CA ALA A 45 2.07 14.40 -2.87
C ALA A 45 2.59 15.38 -1.82
N GLY A 46 3.32 14.89 -0.84
CA GLY A 46 3.97 15.75 0.13
C GLY A 46 4.69 15.00 1.22
N ILE A 47 4.78 15.63 2.39
CA ILE A 47 5.61 15.17 3.50
C ILE A 47 4.76 14.86 4.73
N MET A 48 5.27 13.97 5.56
CA MET A 48 4.65 13.56 6.82
C MET A 48 5.69 13.41 7.93
N VAL A 49 5.25 13.66 9.16
CA VAL A 49 6.05 13.57 10.39
C VAL A 49 5.24 12.89 11.49
N GLY A 50 5.88 12.12 12.35
CA GLY A 50 5.24 11.34 13.41
C GLY A 50 6.08 10.14 13.81
N THR A 51 5.45 9.05 14.26
CA THR A 51 6.15 7.76 14.41
C THR A 51 6.52 7.16 13.05
N VAL A 52 5.89 7.67 11.99
CA VAL A 52 6.21 7.43 10.59
C VAL A 52 6.46 8.80 9.96
N ASN A 53 7.62 8.95 9.34
CA ASN A 53 8.15 10.22 8.83
C ASN A 53 8.75 10.01 7.44
N GLY A 54 8.36 10.85 6.47
CA GLY A 54 8.84 10.73 5.11
C GLY A 54 7.89 11.38 4.10
N VAL A 55 7.63 10.68 3.00
CA VAL A 55 6.81 11.18 1.89
C VAL A 55 5.50 10.41 1.77
N SER A 56 4.49 11.11 1.29
CA SER A 56 3.15 10.56 1.15
C SER A 56 2.52 10.96 -0.17
N PHE A 57 1.88 10.00 -0.82
CA PHE A 57 1.22 10.14 -2.10
C PHE A 57 -0.23 9.66 -1.99
N LYS A 58 -1.16 10.37 -2.62
CA LYS A 58 -2.57 10.02 -2.66
C LYS A 58 -3.10 10.15 -4.08
N GLY A 59 -3.80 9.13 -4.56
CA GLY A 59 -4.61 9.19 -5.79
C GLY A 59 -6.08 9.08 -5.43
N SER A 60 -6.88 10.09 -5.76
CA SER A 60 -8.31 10.14 -5.45
C SER A 60 -9.12 9.91 -6.72
N PHE A 61 -10.11 9.03 -6.63
CA PHE A 61 -11.01 8.66 -7.72
C PHE A 61 -12.44 9.05 -7.32
N GLU A 62 -13.11 9.79 -8.18
CA GLU A 62 -14.53 10.03 -8.03
C GLU A 62 -15.29 8.74 -8.36
N ASP A 63 -15.85 8.13 -7.32
CA ASP A 63 -16.60 6.88 -7.40
C ASP A 63 -18.10 7.18 -7.31
N GLN A 64 -18.78 7.24 -8.45
CA GLN A 64 -20.24 7.39 -8.50
C GLN A 64 -20.99 6.17 -7.94
N ALA A 65 -20.33 5.02 -7.76
CA ALA A 65 -20.94 3.79 -7.26
C ALA A 65 -20.87 3.62 -5.73
N ALA A 66 -20.19 4.53 -5.00
CA ALA A 66 -20.19 4.56 -3.53
C ALA A 66 -21.52 5.06 -2.91
N ALA A 67 -22.52 5.35 -3.75
CA ALA A 67 -23.77 6.03 -3.43
C ALA A 67 -24.75 5.35 -2.44
N PRO A 68 -24.68 4.07 -1.99
CA PRO A 68 -25.64 3.60 -1.00
C PRO A 68 -25.41 4.18 0.41
N LEU A 69 -24.21 4.71 0.71
CA LEU A 69 -23.81 5.22 2.04
C LEU A 69 -23.34 6.69 2.05
N GLY A 70 -23.64 7.44 0.98
CA GLY A 70 -23.23 8.84 0.79
C GLY A 70 -22.12 9.00 -0.24
N SER A 71 -21.86 10.23 -0.67
CA SER A 71 -20.83 10.57 -1.68
C SER A 71 -19.41 10.29 -1.14
N GLY A 72 -18.98 9.03 -1.19
CA GLY A 72 -17.65 8.60 -0.77
C GLY A 72 -16.68 8.63 -1.95
N PHE A 73 -15.59 9.38 -1.82
CA PHE A 73 -14.47 9.22 -2.76
C PHE A 73 -13.68 7.99 -2.36
N ARG A 74 -13.24 7.19 -3.34
CA ARG A 74 -12.20 6.18 -3.08
C ARG A 74 -10.85 6.81 -3.33
N SER A 75 -9.90 6.58 -2.43
CA SER A 75 -8.52 7.00 -2.65
C SER A 75 -7.54 5.86 -2.40
N ILE A 76 -6.38 5.94 -3.03
CA ILE A 76 -5.22 5.10 -2.73
C ILE A 76 -4.20 5.99 -2.07
N ASP A 77 -3.68 5.59 -0.92
CA ASP A 77 -2.73 6.33 -0.11
C ASP A 77 -1.46 5.49 0.08
N ILE A 78 -0.33 6.04 -0.36
CA ILE A 78 0.97 5.38 -0.32
C ILE A 78 1.89 6.24 0.54
N ASN A 79 2.49 5.64 1.57
CA ASN A 79 3.43 6.31 2.45
C ASN A 79 4.78 5.60 2.40
N LEU A 80 5.85 6.39 2.30
CA LEU A 80 7.23 5.92 2.40
C LEU A 80 7.89 6.66 3.56
N SER A 81 8.46 5.89 4.48
CA SER A 81 9.08 6.38 5.70
C SER A 81 10.47 5.79 5.83
N SER A 82 11.40 6.59 6.35
CA SER A 82 12.74 6.10 6.63
C SER A 82 13.41 6.93 7.72
N ASP A 83 14.20 6.27 8.56
CA ASP A 83 15.08 6.89 9.53
C ASP A 83 16.55 6.98 9.05
N LEU A 84 16.80 6.74 7.75
CA LEU A 84 18.10 6.76 7.05
C LEU A 84 19.19 5.78 7.57
N ALA A 85 19.12 5.32 8.82
CA ALA A 85 20.06 4.39 9.42
C ALA A 85 19.58 2.93 9.30
N ASP A 86 18.46 2.59 9.95
CA ASP A 86 18.10 1.18 10.18
C ASP A 86 16.65 0.82 9.81
N PHE A 87 15.85 1.83 9.45
CA PHE A 87 14.41 1.65 9.20
C PHE A 87 13.98 2.21 7.83
N VAL A 88 13.29 1.38 7.06
CA VAL A 88 12.55 1.77 5.86
C VAL A 88 11.18 1.10 5.91
N LEU A 89 10.12 1.88 5.74
CA LEU A 89 8.74 1.39 5.71
C LEU A 89 8.02 1.95 4.50
N SER A 90 7.33 1.07 3.79
CA SER A 90 6.34 1.40 2.78
C SER A 90 4.97 0.92 3.24
N SER A 91 3.94 1.71 2.98
CA SER A 91 2.55 1.30 3.21
C SER A 91 1.67 1.77 2.08
N ALA A 92 0.65 0.98 1.75
CA ALA A 92 -0.34 1.29 0.74
C ALA A 92 -1.73 0.94 1.28
N HIS A 93 -2.67 1.89 1.20
CA HIS A 93 -4.03 1.75 1.72
C HIS A 93 -5.05 2.13 0.66
N ILE A 94 -6.11 1.32 0.55
CA ILE A 94 -7.32 1.69 -0.18
C ILE A 94 -8.26 2.33 0.83
N ARG A 95 -8.65 3.56 0.57
CA ARG A 95 -9.41 4.41 1.51
C ARG A 95 -10.78 4.75 0.97
N ILE A 96 -11.70 4.93 1.90
CA ILE A 96 -12.98 5.59 1.70
C ILE A 96 -12.89 6.94 2.40
N ASP A 97 -13.07 8.00 1.63
CA ASP A 97 -13.04 9.38 2.11
C ASP A 97 -14.50 9.88 2.25
N HIS A 98 -14.88 10.28 3.46
CA HIS A 98 -16.19 10.81 3.79
C HIS A 98 -16.10 12.30 4.11
N HIS A 99 -16.71 13.13 3.27
CA HIS A 99 -16.72 14.58 3.44
C HIS A 99 -17.71 15.00 4.52
N VAL A 100 -17.26 15.81 5.48
CA VAL A 100 -18.14 16.33 6.53
C VAL A 100 -18.97 17.48 5.98
N LEU A 101 -20.30 17.37 6.05
CA LEU A 101 -21.23 18.37 5.53
C LEU A 101 -20.93 19.76 6.09
N ASN A 102 -20.90 20.77 5.22
CA ASN A 102 -20.61 22.17 5.57
C ASN A 102 -19.24 22.41 6.25
N SER A 103 -18.26 21.53 6.02
CA SER A 103 -16.93 21.65 6.62
C SER A 103 -15.83 21.34 5.59
N PRO A 104 -14.66 22.00 5.63
CA PRO A 104 -13.51 21.63 4.80
C PRO A 104 -12.84 20.30 5.24
N LEU A 105 -13.38 19.65 6.26
CA LEU A 105 -12.91 18.41 6.85
C LEU A 105 -13.41 17.19 6.07
N THR A 106 -12.51 16.26 5.82
CA THR A 106 -12.84 14.94 5.30
C THR A 106 -12.21 13.89 6.20
N THR A 107 -13.04 12.96 6.69
CA THR A 107 -12.56 11.79 7.43
C THR A 107 -12.27 10.65 6.47
N PHE A 108 -11.35 9.78 6.82
CA PHE A 108 -11.04 8.61 6.00
C PHE A 108 -10.73 7.39 6.84
N LEU A 109 -10.98 6.23 6.24
CA LEU A 109 -10.52 4.94 6.74
C LEU A 109 -10.29 3.97 5.60
N GLY A 110 -9.45 2.96 5.81
CA GLY A 110 -9.15 2.00 4.77
C GLY A 110 -8.26 0.85 5.21
N PRO A 111 -8.43 -0.36 4.65
CA PRO A 111 -7.45 -1.43 4.77
C PRO A 111 -6.24 -1.17 3.86
N GLY A 112 -5.15 -1.84 4.16
CA GLY A 112 -3.91 -1.75 3.39
C GLY A 112 -2.91 -2.84 3.74
N MET A 113 -1.69 -2.64 3.24
CA MET A 113 -0.55 -3.47 3.54
C MET A 113 0.67 -2.61 3.86
N THR A 114 1.58 -3.18 4.65
CA THR A 114 2.88 -2.62 4.96
C THR A 114 3.98 -3.59 4.53
N LEU A 115 5.12 -3.03 4.14
CA LEU A 115 6.37 -3.73 3.87
C LEU A 115 7.51 -2.83 4.32
N GLY A 116 8.44 -3.37 5.09
CA GLY A 116 9.59 -2.62 5.56
C GLY A 116 10.77 -3.49 5.94
N VAL A 117 11.84 -2.82 6.34
CA VAL A 117 13.06 -3.40 6.88
C VAL A 117 13.36 -2.67 8.18
N ASP A 118 13.65 -3.44 9.24
CA ASP A 118 14.03 -2.95 10.56
C ASP A 118 15.27 -3.72 11.02
N GLU A 119 16.41 -3.05 11.24
CA GLU A 119 17.67 -3.68 11.69
C GLU A 119 18.13 -4.91 10.85
N ASN A 120 17.77 -4.94 9.55
CA ASN A 120 17.94 -6.05 8.57
C ASN A 120 16.88 -7.16 8.55
N GLU A 121 15.85 -7.08 9.38
CA GLU A 121 14.70 -7.99 9.30
C GLU A 121 13.64 -7.40 8.36
N ILE A 122 13.33 -8.14 7.29
CA ILE A 122 12.20 -7.79 6.42
C ILE A 122 10.91 -8.13 7.15
N PHE A 123 10.01 -7.16 7.24
CA PHE A 123 8.69 -7.37 7.78
C PHE A 123 7.62 -6.91 6.79
N TRP A 124 6.46 -7.53 6.85
CA TRP A 124 5.30 -7.15 6.07
C TRP A 124 4.04 -7.60 6.80
N GLY A 125 2.89 -7.08 6.37
CA GLY A 125 1.62 -7.56 6.87
C GLY A 125 0.46 -6.61 6.60
N PRO A 126 -0.75 -7.01 7.02
CA PRO A 126 -1.93 -6.18 6.85
C PRO A 126 -1.82 -4.92 7.71
N SER A 127 -2.32 -3.83 7.18
CA SER A 127 -2.44 -2.56 7.88
C SER A 127 -3.82 -1.96 7.67
N GLY A 128 -4.15 -1.00 8.52
CA GLY A 128 -5.26 -0.10 8.32
C GLY A 128 -4.74 1.33 8.35
N VAL A 129 -5.57 2.23 7.85
CA VAL A 129 -5.40 3.66 8.04
C VAL A 129 -6.73 4.26 8.44
N LEU A 130 -6.71 5.22 9.36
CA LEU A 130 -7.84 6.08 9.64
C LEU A 130 -7.36 7.47 10.03
N GLY A 131 -8.15 8.48 9.75
CA GLY A 131 -7.74 9.84 10.03
C GLY A 131 -8.67 10.88 9.44
N PHE A 132 -8.14 12.09 9.32
CA PHE A 132 -8.84 13.20 8.72
C PHE A 132 -7.88 14.15 8.01
N PHE A 133 -8.40 14.88 7.03
CA PHE A 133 -7.68 15.93 6.35
C PHE A 133 -8.54 17.17 6.12
N PHE A 134 -7.89 18.33 6.10
CA PHE A 134 -8.46 19.59 5.69
C PHE A 134 -7.90 19.95 4.32
N SER A 135 -8.78 20.25 3.38
CA SER A 135 -8.40 20.65 2.02
C SER A 135 -8.80 22.10 1.76
N LYS A 136 -7.83 22.95 1.40
CA LYS A 136 -8.05 24.34 0.99
C LYS A 136 -7.18 24.68 -0.22
N GLY A 137 -7.81 24.95 -1.36
CA GLY A 137 -7.10 25.18 -2.62
C GLY A 137 -6.24 23.96 -2.99
N PRO A 138 -4.94 24.12 -3.31
CA PRO A 138 -4.05 23.01 -3.62
C PRO A 138 -3.51 22.30 -2.38
N TYR A 139 -3.75 22.80 -1.17
CA TYR A 139 -3.17 22.27 0.06
C TYR A 139 -4.09 21.27 0.75
N GLU A 140 -3.53 20.16 1.21
CA GLU A 140 -4.19 19.14 2.04
C GLU A 140 -3.35 18.92 3.31
N VAL A 141 -3.88 19.30 4.48
CA VAL A 141 -3.25 19.01 5.78
C VAL A 141 -3.94 17.82 6.38
N PHE A 142 -3.20 16.79 6.80
CA PHE A 142 -3.77 15.54 7.28
C PHE A 142 -3.18 15.07 8.60
N LEU A 143 -3.98 14.28 9.33
CA LEU A 143 -3.58 13.50 10.48
C LEU A 143 -4.08 12.07 10.29
N GLN A 144 -3.23 11.07 10.51
CA GLN A 144 -3.57 9.67 10.35
C GLN A 144 -2.99 8.78 11.45
N LEU A 145 -3.74 7.73 11.77
CA LEU A 145 -3.33 6.57 12.55
C LEU A 145 -3.25 5.36 11.63
N MET A 146 -2.23 4.54 11.83
CA MET A 146 -1.94 3.37 11.00
C MET A 146 -1.74 2.15 11.90
N PRO A 147 -2.81 1.45 12.30
CA PRO A 147 -2.67 0.14 12.93
C PRO A 147 -2.05 -0.84 11.93
N ARG A 148 -1.02 -1.59 12.34
CA ARG A 148 -0.41 -2.64 11.54
C ARG A 148 -0.20 -3.91 12.35
N LEU A 149 -0.24 -5.02 11.65
CA LEU A 149 0.16 -6.32 12.16
C LEU A 149 1.34 -6.81 11.33
N THR A 150 2.47 -6.99 12.00
CA THR A 150 3.72 -7.48 11.41
C THR A 150 3.73 -9.00 11.45
N ILE A 151 3.82 -9.63 10.28
CA ILE A 151 3.90 -11.07 10.13
C ILE A 151 5.37 -11.49 10.30
N THR A 152 5.75 -11.67 11.57
CA THR A 152 6.98 -12.35 12.01
C THR A 152 6.59 -13.61 12.78
N PRO A 153 7.53 -14.53 13.12
CA PRO A 153 7.21 -15.72 13.90
C PRO A 153 6.48 -15.46 15.23
N LYS A 154 6.55 -14.23 15.75
CA LYS A 154 5.88 -13.81 16.99
C LYS A 154 4.58 -13.02 16.79
N MET A 155 4.25 -12.62 15.55
CA MET A 155 3.18 -11.67 15.19
C MET A 155 3.12 -10.44 16.11
N ASP A 156 3.65 -9.31 15.64
CA ASP A 156 3.69 -8.07 16.45
C ASP A 156 2.68 -7.03 15.95
N GLY A 157 1.90 -6.44 16.85
CA GLY A 157 0.89 -5.43 16.55
C GLY A 157 1.35 -4.04 16.98
N ARG A 158 1.34 -3.07 16.07
CA ARG A 158 1.77 -1.68 16.37
C ARG A 158 0.73 -0.69 15.86
N ILE A 159 0.58 0.44 16.55
CA ILE A 159 -0.21 1.58 16.08
C ILE A 159 0.76 2.71 15.82
N GLU A 160 0.78 3.18 14.58
CA GLU A 160 1.58 4.32 14.16
C GLU A 160 0.73 5.57 13.95
N SER A 161 1.37 6.73 13.93
CA SER A 161 0.71 8.00 13.65
C SER A 161 1.61 8.91 12.81
N ALA A 162 0.96 9.74 11.99
CA ALA A 162 1.63 10.78 11.22
C ALA A 162 0.70 11.98 10.99
N ALA A 163 1.27 13.18 10.97
CA ALA A 163 0.65 14.39 10.48
C ALA A 163 1.45 14.90 9.27
N GLY A 164 0.80 15.55 8.31
CA GLY A 164 1.50 15.98 7.12
C GLY A 164 0.78 17.01 6.27
N LEU A 165 1.46 17.40 5.19
CA LEU A 165 0.97 18.33 4.18
C LEU A 165 1.18 17.71 2.81
N ARG A 166 0.14 17.73 1.96
CA ARG A 166 0.22 17.36 0.55
C ARG A 166 -0.21 18.52 -0.35
N LEU A 167 0.36 18.56 -1.54
CA LEU A 167 -0.02 19.43 -2.64
C LEU A 167 -0.80 18.62 -3.67
N LYS A 168 -2.00 19.08 -4.01
CA LYS A 168 -2.85 18.52 -5.05
C LYS A 168 -2.40 19.01 -6.43
N MET A 169 -2.38 18.10 -7.38
CA MET A 169 -1.96 18.28 -8.78
C MET A 169 -3.10 17.92 -9.71
#